data_AF-A0A848M035-F1
#
_entry.id   AF-A0A848M035-F1
#
_cell.length_a   1.000
_cell.length_b   1.000
_cell.length_c   1.000
_cell.angle_alpha   90.00
_cell.angle_beta   90.00
_cell.angle_gamma   90.00
#
_symmetry.space_group_name_H-M   'P 1'
#
loop_
_entity.id
_entity.type
_entity.pdbx_description
1 polymer ?
#
loop_
_entity_poly.entity_id
_entity_poly.type
_entity_poly.pdbx_seq_one_letter_code
_entity_poly.pdbx_strand_id
1 'polypeptide(L)'
;MPADTSLRLRILDAVTDVPAAAWDALAGPNAPPFVRHAWLAAMEESGSATEETGWAPHHLTLWRGKTLVAAAPAYRKFHSMGEYIYDFGWADAAARLGVEYYPKLVLGGPLSP
;
A
#
# COMPACT_ATOMS: atom_id res chain seq x y z
N MET A 1 -25.79 23.56 -5.55
CA MET A 1 -25.02 23.26 -4.32
C MET A 1 -23.55 23.43 -4.63
N PRO A 2 -22.73 24.03 -3.75
CA PRO A 2 -21.29 23.98 -3.92
C PRO A 2 -20.85 22.51 -3.91
N ALA A 3 -19.90 22.16 -4.78
CA ALA A 3 -19.31 20.83 -4.77
C ALA A 3 -18.64 20.58 -3.42
N ASP A 4 -18.85 19.41 -2.82
CA ASP A 4 -18.18 19.01 -1.59
C ASP A 4 -16.66 19.00 -1.82
N THR A 5 -15.95 19.93 -1.19
CA THR A 5 -14.49 20.06 -1.26
C THR A 5 -13.78 19.28 -0.16
N SER A 6 -14.51 18.62 0.75
CA SER A 6 -13.90 17.87 1.84
C SER A 6 -13.14 16.65 1.29
N LEU A 7 -11.93 16.46 1.81
CA LEU A 7 -11.11 15.29 1.53
C LEU A 7 -11.26 14.28 2.66
N ARG A 8 -11.42 13.00 2.31
CA ARG A 8 -11.51 11.90 3.27
C ARG A 8 -10.46 10.85 2.96
N LEU A 9 -9.60 10.58 3.92
CA LEU A 9 -8.70 9.43 3.88
C LEU A 9 -9.49 8.16 4.21
N ARG A 10 -9.29 7.10 3.45
CA ARG A 10 -9.76 5.75 3.75
C ARG A 10 -8.59 4.79 3.62
N ILE A 11 -8.58 3.79 4.49
CA ILE A 11 -7.65 2.66 4.44
C ILE A 11 -8.46 1.48 3.91
N LEU A 12 -7.97 0.84 2.85
CA LEU A 12 -8.59 -0.34 2.26
C LEU A 12 -7.82 -1.58 2.70
N ASP A 13 -8.55 -2.65 3.01
CA ASP A 13 -7.97 -3.92 3.46
C ASP A 13 -7.57 -4.82 2.28
N ALA A 14 -8.10 -4.53 1.08
CA ALA A 14 -7.65 -5.08 -0.19
C ALA A 14 -7.71 -4.02 -1.30
N VAL A 15 -6.87 -4.14 -2.34
CA VAL A 15 -6.96 -3.22 -3.48
C VAL A 15 -8.28 -3.37 -4.23
N THR A 16 -8.89 -4.55 -4.16
CA THR A 16 -10.19 -4.88 -4.79
C THR A 16 -11.38 -4.18 -4.15
N ASP A 17 -11.20 -3.52 -3.00
CA ASP A 17 -12.23 -2.67 -2.36
C ASP A 17 -12.50 -1.35 -3.13
N VAL A 18 -11.74 -1.08 -4.20
CA VAL A 18 -11.94 0.06 -5.08
C VAL A 18 -11.93 -0.40 -6.55
N PRO A 19 -12.80 0.16 -7.42
CA PRO A 19 -12.81 -0.24 -8.82
C PRO A 19 -11.46 -0.02 -9.50
N ALA A 20 -10.95 -1.05 -10.20
CA ALA A 20 -9.68 -0.99 -10.93
C ALA A 20 -9.58 0.22 -11.86
N ALA A 21 -10.66 0.54 -12.59
CA ALA A 21 -10.69 1.71 -13.46
C ALA A 21 -10.50 3.04 -12.70
N ALA A 22 -11.00 3.16 -11.48
CA ALA A 22 -10.82 4.35 -10.65
C ALA A 22 -9.39 4.44 -10.11
N TRP A 23 -8.81 3.32 -9.68
CA TRP A 23 -7.42 3.25 -9.23
C TRP A 23 -6.44 3.58 -10.37
N ASP A 24 -6.56 2.87 -11.49
CA ASP A 24 -5.66 3.01 -12.62
C ASP A 24 -5.80 4.37 -13.32
N ALA A 25 -6.95 5.05 -13.21
CA ALA A 25 -7.11 6.42 -13.69
C ALA A 25 -6.24 7.44 -12.94
N LEU A 26 -5.83 7.15 -11.69
CA LEU A 26 -4.88 8.00 -10.96
C LEU A 26 -3.46 7.91 -11.52
N ALA A 27 -3.16 6.81 -12.22
CA ALA A 27 -1.85 6.48 -12.74
C ALA A 27 -1.84 6.67 -14.27
N GLY A 28 -1.04 7.61 -14.77
CA GLY A 28 -0.89 7.84 -16.22
C GLY A 28 -0.47 6.56 -16.97
N PRO A 29 -0.59 6.51 -18.31
CA PRO A 29 -0.39 5.28 -19.10
C PRO A 29 1.00 4.63 -18.90
N ASN A 30 2.01 5.41 -18.52
CA ASN A 30 3.39 4.96 -18.31
C ASN A 30 3.72 4.61 -16.85
N ALA A 31 2.72 4.53 -15.95
CA ALA A 31 3.00 4.16 -14.57
C ALA A 31 3.56 2.73 -14.48
N PRO A 32 4.49 2.47 -13.54
CA PRO A 32 5.06 1.15 -13.34
C PRO A 32 3.97 0.08 -13.15
N PRO A 33 4.14 -1.14 -13.67
CA PRO A 33 3.14 -2.20 -13.52
C PRO A 33 2.86 -2.51 -12.04
N PHE A 34 3.87 -2.36 -11.16
CA PHE A 34 3.80 -2.72 -9.75
C PHE A 34 2.86 -1.86 -8.89
N VAL A 35 2.36 -0.74 -9.44
CA VAL A 35 1.37 0.11 -8.77
C VAL A 35 -0.02 0.04 -9.42
N ARG A 36 -0.16 -0.77 -10.48
CA ARG A 36 -1.44 -1.00 -11.16
C ARG A 36 -2.33 -1.90 -10.30
N HIS A 37 -3.63 -1.67 -10.36
CA HIS A 37 -4.60 -2.46 -9.60
C HIS A 37 -4.43 -3.96 -9.87
N ALA A 38 -4.29 -4.36 -11.14
CA ALA A 38 -4.17 -5.77 -11.51
C ALA A 38 -2.94 -6.47 -10.91
N TRP A 39 -1.80 -5.76 -10.77
CA TRP A 39 -0.62 -6.32 -10.12
C TRP A 39 -0.87 -6.50 -8.63
N LEU A 40 -1.33 -5.45 -7.95
CA LEU A 40 -1.57 -5.48 -6.50
C LEU A 40 -2.58 -6.59 -6.14
N ALA A 41 -3.66 -6.70 -6.90
CA ALA A 41 -4.67 -7.73 -6.71
C ALA A 41 -4.09 -9.13 -6.90
N ALA A 42 -3.28 -9.35 -7.94
CA ALA A 42 -2.62 -10.64 -8.15
C ALA A 42 -1.66 -11.01 -7.00
N MET A 43 -0.96 -10.03 -6.41
CA MET A 43 -0.06 -10.27 -5.29
C MET A 43 -0.82 -10.62 -4.00
N GLU A 44 -1.96 -9.99 -3.77
CA GLU A 44 -2.86 -10.27 -2.65
C GLU A 44 -3.55 -11.62 -2.82
N GLU A 45 -4.19 -11.86 -3.96
CA GLU A 45 -4.97 -13.07 -4.26
C GLU A 45 -4.10 -14.34 -4.36
N SER A 46 -2.84 -14.21 -4.80
CA SER A 46 -1.90 -15.33 -4.84
C SER A 46 -1.37 -15.74 -3.46
N GLY A 47 -1.60 -14.95 -2.42
CA GLY A 47 -1.00 -15.15 -1.10
C GLY A 47 0.44 -14.61 -0.98
N SER A 48 0.95 -13.91 -1.99
CA SER A 48 2.33 -13.40 -1.99
C SER A 48 2.49 -12.17 -1.10
N ALA A 49 1.49 -11.28 -1.09
CA ALA A 49 1.45 -10.07 -0.30
C ALA A 49 0.20 -10.07 0.61
N THR A 50 0.25 -10.85 1.69
CA THR A 50 -0.82 -10.96 2.68
C THR A 50 -0.29 -10.81 4.09
N GLU A 51 -1.18 -10.73 5.08
CA GLU A 51 -0.78 -10.66 6.49
C GLU A 51 0.08 -11.87 6.90
N GLU A 52 -0.22 -13.07 6.40
CA GLU A 52 0.52 -14.30 6.69
C GLU A 52 1.97 -14.24 6.18
N THR A 53 2.23 -13.54 5.07
CA THR A 53 3.58 -13.30 4.54
C THR A 53 4.21 -12.01 5.08
N GLY A 54 3.59 -11.39 6.10
CA GLY A 54 4.05 -10.16 6.72
C GLY A 54 3.86 -8.92 5.85
N TRP A 55 3.01 -8.97 4.82
CA TRP A 55 2.62 -7.88 3.91
C TRP A 55 1.11 -7.61 4.01
N ALA A 56 0.60 -7.20 5.17
CA ALA A 56 -0.83 -6.95 5.33
C ALA A 56 -1.27 -5.72 4.49
N PRO A 57 -2.18 -5.85 3.50
CA PRO A 57 -2.60 -4.74 2.65
C PRO A 57 -3.36 -3.70 3.46
N HIS A 58 -2.99 -2.43 3.35
CA HIS A 58 -3.58 -1.28 4.05
C HIS A 58 -3.56 -0.05 3.11
N HIS A 59 -4.08 -0.20 1.89
CA HIS A 59 -3.96 0.82 0.85
C HIS A 59 -4.56 2.15 1.28
N LEU A 60 -3.80 3.23 1.15
CA LEU A 60 -4.27 4.56 1.50
C LEU A 60 -4.98 5.17 0.30
N THR A 61 -6.21 5.66 0.48
CA THR A 61 -6.99 6.31 -0.58
C THR A 61 -7.56 7.63 -0.10
N LEU A 62 -7.53 8.64 -0.96
CA LEU A 62 -8.04 9.97 -0.68
C LEU A 62 -9.25 10.24 -1.58
N TRP A 63 -10.36 10.64 -0.97
CA TRP A 63 -11.65 10.80 -1.63
C TRP A 63 -12.16 12.22 -1.52
N ARG A 64 -12.71 12.75 -2.62
CA ARG A 64 -13.53 13.95 -2.65
C ARG A 64 -14.97 13.54 -2.98
N GLY A 65 -15.83 13.51 -1.97
CA GLY A 65 -17.15 12.89 -2.10
C GLY A 65 -17.05 11.41 -2.51
N LYS A 66 -17.48 11.09 -3.73
CA LYS A 66 -17.38 9.74 -4.32
C LYS A 66 -16.21 9.56 -5.29
N THR A 67 -15.45 10.62 -5.56
CA THR A 67 -14.35 10.59 -6.50
C THR A 67 -13.06 10.25 -5.76
N LEU A 68 -12.40 9.17 -6.18
CA LEU A 68 -11.04 8.88 -5.77
C LEU A 68 -10.09 9.89 -6.43
N VAL A 69 -9.28 10.59 -5.62
CA VAL A 69 -8.38 11.66 -6.10
C VAL A 69 -6.90 11.37 -5.84
N ALA A 70 -6.58 10.44 -4.94
CA ALA A 70 -5.24 9.92 -4.76
C ALA A 70 -5.30 8.52 -4.14
N ALA A 71 -4.26 7.72 -4.36
CA ALA A 71 -4.08 6.43 -3.73
C ALA A 71 -2.59 6.14 -3.57
N ALA A 72 -2.23 5.35 -2.57
CA ALA A 72 -0.91 4.80 -2.38
C ALA A 72 -1.03 3.30 -2.06
N PRO A 73 -0.36 2.41 -2.84
CA PRO A 73 -0.16 1.05 -2.40
C PRO A 73 0.56 1.07 -1.06
N ALA A 74 0.02 0.39 -0.06
CA ALA A 74 0.53 0.48 1.29
C ALA A 74 0.33 -0.85 2.02
N TYR A 75 1.34 -1.27 2.75
CA TYR A 75 1.36 -2.54 3.46
C TYR A 75 1.88 -2.34 4.87
N ARG A 76 1.16 -2.88 5.86
CA ARG A 76 1.69 -3.05 7.21
C ARG A 76 2.61 -4.26 7.22
N LYS A 77 3.87 -4.01 7.55
CA LYS A 77 4.94 -4.98 7.52
C LYS A 77 5.40 -5.36 8.92
N PHE A 78 5.54 -6.66 9.13
CA PHE A 78 5.95 -7.26 10.42
C PHE A 78 7.40 -7.74 10.41
N HIS A 79 8.11 -7.58 9.29
CA HIS A 79 9.53 -7.88 9.11
C HIS A 79 10.11 -7.11 7.92
N SER A 80 11.44 -6.99 7.85
CA SER A 80 12.20 -6.39 6.73
C SER A 80 12.29 -7.25 5.45
N MET A 81 11.88 -8.52 5.47
CA MET A 81 12.02 -9.40 4.29
C MET A 81 11.15 -8.94 3.11
N GLY A 82 11.67 -9.11 1.89
CA GLY A 82 10.96 -8.88 0.63
C GLY A 82 10.93 -7.41 0.16
N GLU A 83 11.51 -6.50 0.93
CA GLU A 83 11.67 -5.09 0.55
C GLU A 83 12.96 -4.87 -0.23
N TYR A 84 12.96 -3.90 -1.14
CA TYR A 84 14.18 -3.51 -1.87
C TYR A 84 15.22 -2.85 -0.95
N ILE A 85 14.74 -2.00 -0.03
CA ILE A 85 15.57 -1.36 0.99
C ILE A 85 15.62 -2.31 2.17
N TYR A 86 16.59 -3.23 2.16
CA TYR A 86 16.83 -4.16 3.27
C TYR A 86 17.21 -3.41 4.56
N ASP A 87 16.20 -3.06 5.36
CA ASP A 87 16.33 -2.17 6.51
C ASP A 87 16.64 -2.90 7.83
N PHE A 88 17.21 -4.11 7.77
CA PHE A 88 17.57 -4.91 8.94
C PHE A 88 18.47 -4.15 9.93
N GLY A 89 19.37 -3.30 9.44
CA GLY A 89 20.23 -2.48 10.31
C GLY A 89 19.45 -1.48 11.16
N TRP A 90 18.36 -0.92 10.60
CA TRP A 90 17.46 -0.03 11.33
C TRP A 90 16.63 -0.80 12.35
N ALA A 91 16.12 -1.98 11.98
CA ALA A 91 15.41 -2.86 12.90
C ALA A 91 16.29 -3.31 14.08
N ASP A 92 17.55 -3.68 13.84
CA ASP A 92 18.53 -4.06 14.88
C ASP A 92 18.84 -2.88 15.81
N ALA A 93 19.08 -1.69 15.25
CA ALA A 93 19.31 -0.48 16.04
C ALA A 93 18.09 -0.13 16.92
N ALA A 94 16.88 -0.20 16.37
CA ALA A 94 15.65 0.04 17.11
C ALA A 94 15.48 -0.96 18.26
N ALA A 95 15.74 -2.25 18.02
CA ALA A 95 15.68 -3.28 19.06
C ALA A 95 16.68 -3.01 20.21
N ARG A 96 17.91 -2.62 19.89
CA ARG A 96 18.94 -2.25 20.90
C ARG A 96 18.55 -1.02 21.72
N LEU A 97 17.78 -0.11 21.12
CA LEU A 97 17.27 1.10 21.76
C LEU A 97 15.91 0.90 22.46
N GLY A 98 15.32 -0.31 22.38
CA GLY A 98 13.99 -0.58 22.93
C GLY A 98 12.85 0.17 22.21
N VAL A 99 13.06 0.57 20.96
CA VAL A 99 12.05 1.25 20.12
C VAL A 99 11.32 0.21 19.28
N GLU A 100 9.99 0.30 19.26
CA GLU A 100 9.16 -0.56 18.42
C GLU A 100 9.34 -0.19 16.95
N TYR A 101 9.89 -1.13 16.16
CA TYR A 101 10.11 -0.95 14.72
C TYR A 101 9.01 -1.56 13.87
N TYR A 102 8.32 -2.59 14.38
CA TYR A 102 7.24 -3.29 13.71
C TYR A 102 5.96 -3.23 14.54
N PRO A 103 4.77 -3.19 13.91
CA PRO A 103 4.58 -3.13 12.47
C PRO A 103 4.95 -1.75 11.91
N LYS A 104 5.62 -1.73 10.76
CA LYS A 104 5.90 -0.50 10.00
C LYS A 104 4.96 -0.39 8.82
N LEU A 105 4.72 0.83 8.33
CA LEU A 105 3.98 1.04 7.08
C LEU A 105 4.97 1.25 5.94
N VAL A 106 4.86 0.45 4.88
CA VAL A 106 5.63 0.61 3.66
C VAL A 106 4.69 1.06 2.54
N LEU A 107 5.09 2.09 1.81
CA LEU A 107 4.39 2.57 0.61
C LEU A 107 5.14 2.10 -0.64
N GLY A 108 4.44 1.45 -1.56
CA GLY A 108 5.01 0.93 -2.80
C GLY A 108 4.43 -0.41 -3.22
N GLY A 109 4.75 -0.84 -4.44
CA GLY A 109 4.38 -2.17 -4.93
C GLY A 109 5.10 -3.27 -4.15
N PRO A 110 4.42 -4.36 -3.76
CA PRO A 110 5.05 -5.44 -3.03
C PRO A 110 5.92 -6.27 -3.97
N LEU A 111 7.05 -6.78 -3.46
CA LEU A 111 7.93 -7.74 -4.13
C LEU A 111 8.34 -7.31 -5.56
N SER A 112 8.53 -6.00 -5.77
CA SER A 112 9.05 -5.48 -7.04
C SER A 112 10.51 -5.92 -7.24
N PRO A 113 10.89 -6.44 -8.43
CA PRO A 113 12.26 -6.85 -8.75
C PRO A 113 13.31 -5.75 -8.60
#